data_AF-A0A832I8V9-F1
#
_entry.id   AF-A0A832I8V9-F1
#
_cell.length_a   1.000
_cell.length_b   1.000
_cell.length_c   1.000
_cell.angle_alpha   90.00
_cell.angle_beta   90.00
_cell.angle_gamma   90.00
#
_symmetry.space_group_name_H-M   'P 1'
#
loop_
_entity.id
_entity.type
_entity.pdbx_description
1 polymer ?
#
loop_
_entity_poly.entity_id
_entity_poly.type
_entity_poly.pdbx_seq_one_letter_code
_entity_poly.pdbx_strand_id
1 'polypeptide(L)'
;MAVYYEEEEQQELKEWLKAGFTEQSAKLWSELGLSIQETKSFKENFSYAEAVKWVKVGFRNGDIARKWYDAGFSAAEAIVYESLELDPRNANALREYGITAYDLKKGIEEKRIRTDRFNIYEMFDALQNGFNPIRDSEEIARWKELNFTLANAANWRRNGFTPEEAQAWIVEGFTYDQAREWKANEFTPEEAKEWKENGFTPQEAKQWKKEGFKADEAKQWRQRGVTVSEAKSLKEKNSNTSTESFLPEGCQIIIIILVIILLIRFCSSF
;
A
#
# COMPACT_ATOMS: atom_id res chain seq x y z
N MET A 1 -38.82 4.10 51.20
CA MET A 1 -37.90 4.50 50.12
C MET A 1 -37.20 5.80 50.44
N ALA A 2 -37.88 6.92 50.73
CA ALA A 2 -37.21 8.21 51.06
C ALA A 2 -36.19 8.13 52.22
N VAL A 3 -36.52 7.44 53.32
CA VAL A 3 -35.61 7.27 54.48
C VAL A 3 -34.32 6.52 54.12
N TYR A 4 -34.38 5.56 53.18
CA TYR A 4 -33.19 4.82 52.75
C TYR A 4 -32.24 5.68 51.90
N TYR A 5 -32.79 6.54 51.03
CA TYR A 5 -31.99 7.46 50.20
C TYR A 5 -31.32 8.55 51.05
N GLU A 6 -32.00 9.07 52.08
CA GLU A 6 -31.41 10.06 52.99
C GLU A 6 -30.29 9.48 53.87
N GLU A 7 -30.39 8.21 54.28
CA GLU A 7 -29.33 7.54 55.05
C GLU A 7 -28.07 7.26 54.20
N GLU A 8 -28.25 6.88 52.93
CA GLU A 8 -27.17 6.61 51.98
C GLU A 8 -26.40 7.90 51.62
N GLU A 9 -27.10 8.99 51.30
CA GLU A 9 -26.48 10.31 51.05
C GLU A 9 -25.66 10.81 52.26
N GLN A 10 -26.19 10.63 53.47
CA GLN A 10 -25.47 11.02 54.69
C GLN A 10 -24.25 10.16 54.95
N GLN A 11 -24.30 8.88 54.57
CA GLN A 11 -23.17 7.97 54.72
C GLN A 11 -22.06 8.29 53.70
N GLU A 12 -22.40 8.53 52.44
CA GLU A 12 -21.44 8.96 51.42
C GLU A 12 -20.76 10.27 51.82
N LEU A 13 -21.53 11.29 52.23
CA LEU A 13 -20.96 12.56 52.68
C LEU A 13 -19.97 12.38 53.83
N LYS A 14 -20.25 11.49 54.80
CA LYS A 14 -19.30 11.19 55.89
C LYS A 14 -17.98 10.62 55.38
N GLU A 15 -18.00 9.79 54.34
CA GLU A 15 -16.79 9.22 53.74
C GLU A 15 -15.95 10.29 53.05
N TRP A 16 -16.58 11.21 52.31
CA TRP A 16 -15.93 12.37 51.73
C TRP A 16 -15.30 13.30 52.78
N LEU A 17 -16.02 13.57 53.87
CA LEU A 17 -15.50 14.38 54.98
C LEU A 17 -14.30 13.70 55.65
N LYS A 18 -14.36 12.39 55.93
CA LYS A 18 -13.24 11.59 56.45
C LYS A 18 -12.04 11.62 55.50
N ALA A 19 -12.28 11.69 54.20
CA ALA A 19 -11.25 11.78 53.18
C ALA A 19 -10.61 13.17 53.08
N GLY A 20 -11.04 14.16 53.87
CA GLY A 20 -10.47 15.50 53.96
C GLY A 20 -11.15 16.55 53.08
N PHE A 21 -12.33 16.24 52.53
CA PHE A 21 -13.12 17.20 51.75
C PHE A 21 -14.00 18.04 52.68
N THR A 22 -14.24 19.30 52.32
CA THR A 22 -15.32 20.09 52.94
C THR A 22 -16.66 19.63 52.37
N GLU A 23 -17.78 19.90 53.05
CA GLU A 23 -19.11 19.55 52.54
C GLU A 23 -19.38 20.15 51.14
N GLN A 24 -19.01 21.42 50.94
CA GLN A 24 -19.14 22.09 49.64
C GLN A 24 -18.26 21.44 48.57
N SER A 25 -17.01 21.08 48.91
CA SER A 25 -16.12 20.38 48.00
C SER A 25 -16.63 18.96 47.71
N ALA A 26 -17.19 18.26 48.69
CA ALA A 26 -17.75 16.93 48.49
C ALA A 26 -18.89 16.97 47.48
N LYS A 27 -19.86 17.89 47.67
CA LYS A 27 -21.01 18.07 46.76
C LYS A 27 -20.58 18.36 45.33
N LEU A 28 -19.62 19.27 45.12
CA LEU A 28 -19.16 19.62 43.77
C LEU A 28 -18.47 18.45 43.06
N TRP A 29 -17.64 17.71 43.77
CA TRP A 29 -16.82 16.66 43.17
C TRP A 29 -17.57 15.32 43.05
N SER A 30 -18.54 15.03 43.92
CA SER A 30 -19.38 13.82 43.83
C SER A 30 -20.21 13.79 42.55
N GLU A 31 -20.63 14.96 42.04
CA GLU A 31 -21.34 15.09 40.76
C GLU A 31 -20.53 14.63 39.54
N LEU A 32 -19.20 14.50 39.67
CA LEU A 32 -18.34 14.06 38.58
C LEU A 32 -18.29 12.53 38.40
N GLY A 33 -18.97 11.77 39.26
CA GLY A 33 -19.02 10.31 39.18
C GLY A 33 -17.66 9.65 39.39
N LEU A 34 -16.78 10.31 40.16
CA LEU A 34 -15.48 9.81 40.55
C LEU A 34 -15.55 9.17 41.93
N SER A 35 -14.74 8.14 42.16
CA SER A 35 -14.40 7.69 43.50
C SER A 35 -13.62 8.75 44.27
N ILE A 36 -13.56 8.60 45.59
CA ILE A 36 -12.78 9.49 46.47
C ILE A 36 -11.30 9.52 46.07
N GLN A 37 -10.71 8.39 45.68
CA GLN A 37 -9.28 8.31 45.32
C GLN A 37 -9.00 9.00 43.98
N GLU A 38 -9.83 8.74 42.97
CA GLU A 38 -9.74 9.43 41.67
C GLU A 38 -9.89 10.95 41.89
N THR A 39 -10.84 11.36 42.73
CA THR A 39 -11.06 12.76 43.05
C THR A 39 -9.87 13.41 43.75
N LYS A 40 -9.25 12.71 44.70
CA LYS A 40 -8.01 13.19 45.34
C LYS A 40 -6.91 13.42 44.31
N SER A 41 -6.69 12.46 43.41
CA SER A 41 -5.68 12.61 42.35
C SER A 41 -5.93 13.85 41.48
N PHE A 42 -7.19 14.17 41.15
CA PHE A 42 -7.50 15.39 40.40
C PHE A 42 -7.32 16.67 41.23
N LYS A 43 -7.76 16.66 42.48
CA LYS A 43 -7.68 17.83 43.37
C LYS A 43 -6.23 18.23 43.70
N GLU A 44 -5.32 17.26 43.72
CA GLU A 44 -3.88 17.51 43.91
C GLU A 44 -3.24 18.18 42.68
N ASN A 45 -3.78 17.94 41.48
CA ASN A 45 -3.18 18.35 40.22
C ASN A 45 -3.87 19.54 39.52
N PHE A 46 -5.15 19.78 39.82
CA PHE A 46 -6.00 20.70 39.09
C PHE A 46 -6.98 21.46 39.98
N SER A 47 -7.36 22.66 39.53
CA SER A 47 -8.59 23.29 40.01
C SER A 47 -9.82 22.47 39.59
N TYR A 48 -10.94 22.60 40.30
CA TYR A 48 -12.19 21.92 39.94
C TYR A 48 -12.59 22.20 38.48
N ALA A 49 -12.54 23.46 38.05
CA ALA A 49 -12.92 23.87 36.70
C ALA A 49 -12.04 23.24 35.61
N GLU A 50 -10.77 23.00 35.89
CA GLU A 50 -9.87 22.27 34.98
C GLU A 50 -10.12 20.77 35.02
N ALA A 51 -10.24 20.19 36.22
CA ALA A 51 -10.49 18.76 36.40
C ALA A 51 -11.77 18.32 35.67
N VAL A 52 -12.83 19.12 35.71
CA VAL A 52 -14.09 18.87 34.97
C VAL A 52 -13.83 18.62 33.48
N LYS A 53 -12.89 19.33 32.84
CA LYS A 53 -12.60 19.15 31.41
C LYS A 53 -12.03 17.77 31.11
N TRP A 54 -11.16 17.27 31.98
CA TRP A 54 -10.51 15.97 31.87
C TRP A 54 -11.47 14.83 32.22
N VAL A 55 -12.24 14.99 33.30
CA VAL A 55 -13.19 13.97 33.76
C VAL A 55 -14.31 13.77 32.75
N LYS A 56 -14.82 14.86 32.14
CA LYS A 56 -15.88 14.81 31.13
C LYS A 56 -15.52 14.01 29.89
N VAL A 57 -14.26 14.05 29.46
CA VAL A 57 -13.82 13.26 28.30
C VAL A 57 -13.48 11.82 28.67
N GLY A 58 -13.45 11.47 29.97
CA GLY A 58 -13.30 10.09 30.44
C GLY A 58 -12.07 9.83 31.30
N PHE A 59 -11.21 10.82 31.58
CA PHE A 59 -10.08 10.58 32.48
C PHE A 59 -10.56 10.30 33.91
N ARG A 60 -9.85 9.38 34.56
CA ARG A 60 -10.10 8.96 35.94
C ARG A 60 -8.89 9.10 36.86
N ASN A 61 -7.73 9.42 36.30
CA ASN A 61 -6.50 9.62 37.04
C ASN A 61 -5.96 11.03 36.80
N GLY A 62 -5.92 11.85 37.85
CA GLY A 62 -5.47 13.23 37.81
C GLY A 62 -3.99 13.37 37.51
N ASP A 63 -3.14 12.43 37.95
CA ASP A 63 -1.70 12.45 37.67
C ASP A 63 -1.43 12.20 36.18
N ILE A 64 -2.18 11.28 35.57
CA ILE A 64 -2.08 11.02 34.13
C ILE A 64 -2.57 12.25 33.34
N ALA A 65 -3.75 12.79 33.71
CA ALA A 65 -4.26 14.02 33.10
C ALA A 65 -3.24 15.19 33.23
N ARG A 66 -2.55 15.29 34.36
CA ARG A 66 -1.51 16.30 34.60
C ARG A 66 -0.34 16.15 33.63
N LYS A 67 0.16 14.93 33.42
CA LYS A 67 1.24 14.66 32.44
C LYS A 67 0.89 15.17 31.05
N TRP A 68 -0.34 14.94 30.59
CA TRP A 68 -0.81 15.43 29.30
C TRP A 68 -0.97 16.94 29.25
N TYR A 69 -1.54 17.53 30.30
CA TYR A 69 -1.70 18.97 30.44
C TYR A 69 -0.35 19.69 30.37
N ASP A 70 0.64 19.22 31.14
CA ASP A 70 1.99 19.80 31.17
C ASP A 70 2.73 19.63 29.85
N ALA A 71 2.42 18.57 29.10
CA ALA A 71 2.92 18.36 27.74
C ALA A 71 2.16 19.19 26.68
N GLY A 72 1.21 20.03 27.07
CA GLY A 72 0.51 20.96 26.18
C GLY A 72 -0.65 20.35 25.39
N PHE A 73 -1.19 19.21 25.83
CA PHE A 73 -2.32 18.57 25.17
C PHE A 73 -3.64 18.98 25.81
N SER A 74 -4.67 19.16 24.96
CA SER A 74 -6.03 19.29 25.45
C SER A 74 -6.56 17.94 25.94
N ALA A 75 -7.51 17.96 26.88
CA ALA A 75 -8.15 16.74 27.39
C ALA A 75 -8.75 15.88 26.26
N ALA A 76 -9.34 16.53 25.24
CA ALA A 76 -9.97 15.85 24.11
C ALA A 76 -8.97 15.12 23.19
N GLU A 77 -7.75 15.63 23.06
CA GLU A 77 -6.69 14.95 22.32
C GLU A 77 -6.06 13.84 23.15
N ALA A 78 -5.74 14.16 24.41
CA ALA A 78 -5.08 13.26 25.34
C ALA A 78 -5.86 11.95 25.54
N ILE A 79 -7.20 12.00 25.61
CA ILE A 79 -7.99 10.78 25.80
C ILE A 79 -7.85 9.79 24.63
N VAL A 80 -7.66 10.30 23.41
CA VAL A 80 -7.46 9.44 22.24
C VAL A 80 -6.12 8.74 22.34
N TYR A 81 -5.06 9.48 22.68
CA TYR A 81 -3.73 8.90 22.87
C TYR A 81 -3.70 7.90 24.02
N GLU A 82 -4.35 8.20 25.15
CA GLU A 82 -4.48 7.26 26.28
C GLU A 82 -5.26 6.00 25.93
N SER A 83 -6.30 6.09 25.09
CA SER A 83 -7.03 4.91 24.62
C SER A 83 -6.17 3.95 23.77
N LEU A 84 -5.01 4.42 23.32
CA LEU A 84 -4.00 3.68 22.57
C LEU A 84 -2.75 3.40 23.41
N GLU A 85 -2.80 3.64 24.72
CA GLU A 85 -1.69 3.46 25.67
C GLU A 85 -0.43 4.24 25.27
N LEU A 86 -0.61 5.39 24.63
CA LEU A 86 0.47 6.27 24.22
C LEU A 86 0.86 7.22 25.36
N ASP A 87 2.13 7.61 25.38
CA ASP A 87 2.61 8.69 26.25
C ASP A 87 2.72 10.02 25.46
N PRO A 88 2.90 11.17 26.14
CA PRO A 88 3.01 12.46 25.47
C PRO A 88 4.20 12.57 24.49
N ARG A 89 5.27 11.79 24.68
CA ARG A 89 6.42 11.78 23.75
C ARG A 89 6.03 11.11 22.44
N ASN A 90 5.37 9.95 22.52
CA ASN A 90 4.84 9.27 21.34
C ASN A 90 3.81 10.13 20.60
N ALA A 91 2.92 10.81 21.33
CA ALA A 91 1.93 11.70 20.72
C ALA A 91 2.57 12.90 20.00
N ASN A 92 3.61 13.51 20.56
CA ASN A 92 4.36 14.57 19.90
C ASN A 92 5.12 14.06 18.68
N ALA A 93 5.78 12.90 18.78
CA ALA A 93 6.45 12.30 17.63
C ALA A 93 5.45 12.00 16.49
N LEU A 94 4.26 11.49 16.79
CA LEU A 94 3.19 11.32 15.79
C LEU A 94 2.79 12.66 15.14
N ARG A 95 2.66 13.73 15.93
CA ARG A 95 2.36 15.08 15.41
C ARG A 95 3.46 15.62 14.49
N GLU A 96 4.73 15.33 14.77
CA GLU A 96 5.85 15.69 13.89
C GLU A 96 5.75 14.99 12.51
N TYR A 97 5.21 13.77 12.49
CA TYR A 97 4.84 13.05 11.26
C TYR A 97 3.49 13.47 10.67
N GLY A 98 2.81 14.45 11.25
CA GLY A 98 1.51 14.95 10.80
C GLY A 98 0.31 14.07 11.17
N ILE A 99 0.45 13.14 12.12
CA ILE A 99 -0.63 12.31 12.64
C ILE A 99 -1.17 12.91 13.94
N THR A 100 -2.42 13.35 13.94
CA THR A 100 -3.08 13.98 15.09
C THR A 100 -3.99 13.00 15.85
N ALA A 101 -4.41 13.39 17.05
CA ALA A 101 -5.46 12.67 17.79
C ALA A 101 -6.75 12.53 16.97
N TYR A 102 -7.08 13.49 16.11
CA TYR A 102 -8.27 13.42 15.27
C TYR A 102 -8.14 12.34 14.19
N ASP A 103 -6.95 12.18 13.60
CA ASP A 103 -6.69 11.13 12.62
C ASP A 103 -6.78 9.75 13.26
N LEU A 104 -6.18 9.58 14.45
CA LEU A 104 -6.25 8.35 15.23
C LEU A 104 -7.69 8.01 15.60
N LYS A 105 -8.43 8.99 16.13
CA LYS A 105 -9.85 8.82 16.49
C LYS A 105 -10.67 8.37 15.29
N LYS A 106 -10.52 9.04 14.15
CA LYS A 106 -11.19 8.67 12.91
C LYS A 106 -10.80 7.25 12.46
N GLY A 107 -9.52 6.89 12.56
CA GLY A 107 -9.04 5.56 12.25
C GLY A 107 -9.66 4.47 13.14
N ILE A 108 -9.89 4.75 14.42
CA ILE A 108 -10.58 3.84 15.36
C ILE A 108 -12.05 3.72 14.98
N GLU A 109 -12.75 4.83 14.74
CA GLU A 109 -14.17 4.87 14.36
C GLU A 109 -14.43 4.10 13.06
N GLU A 110 -13.52 4.24 12.08
CA GLU A 110 -13.56 3.55 10.80
C GLU A 110 -12.98 2.13 10.85
N LYS A 111 -12.63 1.63 12.05
CA LYS A 111 -12.07 0.28 12.30
C LYS A 111 -10.78 -0.03 11.54
N ARG A 112 -10.06 1.00 11.07
CA ARG A 112 -8.70 0.87 10.50
C ARG A 112 -7.65 0.70 11.60
N ILE A 113 -7.89 1.27 12.77
CA ILE A 113 -7.10 1.08 13.97
C ILE A 113 -7.89 0.20 14.95
N ARG A 114 -7.26 -0.88 15.41
CA ARG A 114 -7.77 -1.71 16.48
C ARG A 114 -6.99 -1.44 17.75
N THR A 115 -7.66 -0.91 18.77
CA THR A 115 -7.02 -0.52 20.04
C THR A 115 -6.40 -1.72 20.75
N ASP A 116 -7.01 -2.91 20.67
CA ASP A 116 -6.53 -4.17 21.27
C ASP A 116 -5.24 -4.73 20.64
N ARG A 117 -4.86 -4.24 19.45
CA ARG A 117 -3.63 -4.65 18.74
C ARG A 117 -2.83 -3.47 18.26
N PHE A 118 -3.04 -2.31 18.87
CA PHE A 118 -2.34 -1.11 18.49
C PHE A 118 -0.85 -1.26 18.81
N ASN A 119 0.00 -0.94 17.83
CA ASN A 119 1.43 -0.98 18.01
C ASN A 119 2.04 0.30 17.42
N ILE A 120 2.50 1.17 18.31
CA ILE A 120 3.11 2.45 17.93
C ILE A 120 4.37 2.28 17.08
N TYR A 121 5.13 1.20 17.27
CA TYR A 121 6.32 0.92 16.46
C TYR A 121 5.96 0.57 15.02
N GLU A 122 4.84 -0.14 14.80
CA GLU A 122 4.36 -0.40 13.43
C GLU A 122 3.88 0.88 12.75
N MET A 123 3.28 1.81 13.50
CA MET A 123 2.94 3.12 12.95
C MET A 123 4.19 3.89 12.53
N PHE A 124 5.21 3.96 13.40
CA PHE A 124 6.45 4.66 13.06
C PHE A 124 7.21 3.99 11.92
N ASP A 125 7.23 2.66 11.85
CA ASP A 125 7.83 1.94 10.71
C ASP A 125 7.13 2.32 9.40
N ALA A 126 5.80 2.38 9.38
CA ALA A 126 5.06 2.84 8.20
C ALA A 126 5.40 4.29 7.83
N LEU A 127 5.37 5.20 8.81
CA LEU A 127 5.65 6.63 8.60
C LEU A 127 7.07 6.88 8.10
N GLN A 128 8.07 6.20 8.69
CA GLN A 128 9.47 6.29 8.26
C GLN A 128 9.69 5.81 6.83
N ASN A 129 8.86 4.87 6.37
CA ASN A 129 8.89 4.35 5.01
C ASN A 129 7.93 5.09 4.05
N GLY A 130 7.36 6.22 4.47
CA GLY A 130 6.53 7.08 3.63
C GLY A 130 5.10 6.58 3.41
N PHE A 131 4.62 5.66 4.25
CA PHE A 131 3.23 5.23 4.29
C PHE A 131 2.49 5.96 5.40
N ASN A 132 1.28 6.43 5.11
CA ASN A 132 0.37 6.87 6.18
C ASN A 132 -0.35 5.62 6.72
N PRO A 133 -0.12 5.19 7.98
CA PRO A 133 -0.63 3.92 8.51
C PRO A 133 -2.16 3.86 8.62
N ILE A 134 -2.85 5.00 8.60
CA ILE A 134 -4.30 5.08 8.71
C ILE A 134 -4.94 5.10 7.32
N ARG A 135 -4.42 5.93 6.41
CA ARG A 135 -4.95 6.06 5.05
C ARG A 135 -4.52 4.90 4.15
N ASP A 136 -3.26 4.49 4.25
CA ASP A 136 -2.65 3.48 3.38
C ASP A 136 -2.74 2.07 4.02
N SER A 137 -3.63 1.86 5.00
CA SER A 137 -3.70 0.63 5.79
C SER A 137 -3.91 -0.63 4.95
N GLU A 138 -4.75 -0.56 3.91
CA GLU A 138 -4.99 -1.66 2.99
C GLU A 138 -3.79 -1.92 2.05
N GLU A 139 -3.10 -0.85 1.62
CA GLU A 139 -1.89 -0.98 0.80
C GLU A 139 -0.77 -1.66 1.62
N ILE A 140 -0.56 -1.20 2.86
CA ILE A 140 0.39 -1.79 3.82
C ILE A 140 0.09 -3.28 4.03
N ALA A 141 -1.18 -3.64 4.23
CA ALA A 141 -1.59 -5.02 4.42
C ALA A 141 -1.21 -5.89 3.21
N ARG A 142 -1.50 -5.43 1.98
CA ARG A 142 -1.14 -6.17 0.76
C ARG A 142 0.37 -6.34 0.58
N TRP A 143 1.16 -5.30 0.86
CA TRP A 143 2.63 -5.41 0.85
C TRP A 143 3.11 -6.47 1.87
N LYS A 144 2.59 -6.44 3.09
CA LYS A 144 2.94 -7.40 4.15
C LYS A 144 2.50 -8.84 3.81
N GLU A 145 1.32 -9.02 3.23
CA GLU A 145 0.80 -10.34 2.79
C GLU A 145 1.70 -11.00 1.74
N LEU A 146 2.35 -10.20 0.90
CA LEU A 146 3.35 -10.64 -0.07
C LEU A 146 4.77 -10.72 0.53
N ASN A 147 4.89 -10.69 1.86
CA ASN A 147 6.14 -10.76 2.61
C ASN A 147 7.15 -9.63 2.33
N PHE A 148 6.67 -8.45 1.91
CA PHE A 148 7.53 -7.27 1.81
C PHE A 148 7.69 -6.62 3.18
N THR A 149 8.92 -6.20 3.48
CA THR A 149 9.15 -5.15 4.49
C THR A 149 8.68 -3.81 3.93
N LEU A 150 8.25 -2.88 4.80
CA LEU A 150 7.80 -1.56 4.35
C LEU A 150 8.91 -0.76 3.67
N ALA A 151 10.16 -0.96 4.06
CA ALA A 151 11.31 -0.37 3.37
C ALA A 151 11.47 -0.87 1.93
N ASN A 152 11.32 -2.18 1.69
CA ASN A 152 11.37 -2.73 0.34
C ASN A 152 10.15 -2.25 -0.48
N ALA A 153 8.95 -2.35 0.10
CA ALA A 153 7.70 -1.88 -0.50
C ALA A 153 7.78 -0.40 -0.92
N ALA A 154 8.36 0.47 -0.09
CA ALA A 154 8.54 1.88 -0.39
C ALA A 154 9.38 2.12 -1.66
N ASN A 155 10.42 1.31 -1.89
CA ASN A 155 11.23 1.42 -3.10
C ASN A 155 10.43 1.03 -4.36
N TRP A 156 9.67 -0.06 -4.30
CA TRP A 156 8.82 -0.49 -5.42
C TRP A 156 7.68 0.52 -5.69
N ARG A 157 6.99 0.95 -4.64
CA ARG A 157 5.91 1.96 -4.71
C ARG A 157 6.39 3.28 -5.33
N ARG A 158 7.57 3.78 -4.92
CA ARG A 158 8.16 5.01 -5.47
C ARG A 158 8.48 4.88 -6.97
N ASN A 159 8.73 3.67 -7.44
CA ASN A 159 8.95 3.36 -8.85
C ASN A 159 7.66 3.04 -9.63
N GLY A 160 6.48 3.27 -9.03
CA GLY A 160 5.19 3.12 -9.70
C GLY A 160 4.71 1.68 -9.83
N PHE A 161 5.13 0.80 -8.91
CA PHE A 161 4.66 -0.58 -8.85
C PHE A 161 3.63 -0.78 -7.75
N THR A 162 2.58 -1.55 -8.05
CA THR A 162 1.69 -2.11 -7.02
C THR A 162 2.36 -3.30 -6.32
N PRO A 163 1.84 -3.76 -5.16
CA PRO A 163 2.36 -4.95 -4.49
C PRO A 163 2.45 -6.18 -5.41
N GLU A 164 1.40 -6.41 -6.19
CA GLU A 164 1.28 -7.58 -7.06
C GLU A 164 2.23 -7.49 -8.27
N GLU A 165 2.36 -6.30 -8.87
CA GLU A 165 3.34 -6.09 -9.95
C GLU A 165 4.77 -6.30 -9.44
N ALA A 166 5.12 -5.70 -8.29
CA ALA A 166 6.43 -5.85 -7.68
C ALA A 166 6.77 -7.33 -7.41
N GLN A 167 5.82 -8.09 -6.87
CA GLN A 167 5.99 -9.53 -6.66
C GLN A 167 6.27 -10.27 -7.97
N ALA A 168 5.54 -9.97 -9.05
CA ALA A 168 5.76 -10.60 -10.35
C ALA A 168 7.18 -10.33 -10.90
N TRP A 169 7.66 -9.08 -10.80
CA TRP A 169 9.02 -8.74 -11.20
C TRP A 169 10.10 -9.39 -10.31
N ILE A 170 9.87 -9.50 -9.00
CA ILE A 170 10.80 -10.16 -8.07
C ILE A 170 10.90 -11.67 -8.36
N VAL A 171 9.78 -12.34 -8.66
CA VAL A 171 9.76 -13.78 -9.00
C VAL A 171 10.66 -14.05 -10.21
N GLU A 172 10.67 -13.14 -11.18
CA GLU A 172 11.54 -13.24 -12.36
C GLU A 172 12.98 -12.72 -12.13
N GLY A 173 13.33 -12.37 -10.89
CA GLY A 173 14.69 -12.00 -10.49
C GLY A 173 15.08 -10.57 -10.87
N PHE A 174 14.10 -9.66 -10.93
CA PHE A 174 14.35 -8.24 -11.19
C PHE A 174 14.36 -7.40 -9.92
N THR A 175 15.29 -6.46 -9.87
CA THR A 175 15.25 -5.33 -8.95
C THR A 175 14.25 -4.28 -9.44
N TYR A 176 13.81 -3.36 -8.57
CA TYR A 176 12.88 -2.30 -8.96
C TYR A 176 13.42 -1.40 -10.08
N ASP A 177 14.74 -1.14 -10.12
CA ASP A 177 15.35 -0.33 -11.17
C ASP A 177 15.31 -1.02 -12.53
N GLN A 178 15.63 -2.32 -12.56
CA GLN A 178 15.53 -3.10 -13.78
C GLN A 178 14.07 -3.24 -14.22
N ALA A 179 13.17 -3.60 -13.29
CA ALA A 179 11.75 -3.71 -13.56
C ALA A 179 11.18 -2.41 -14.16
N ARG A 180 11.57 -1.25 -13.61
CA ARG A 180 11.16 0.06 -14.15
C ARG A 180 11.61 0.24 -15.59
N GLU A 181 12.85 -0.11 -15.91
CA GLU A 181 13.41 0.04 -17.26
C GLU A 181 12.72 -0.89 -18.28
N TRP A 182 12.51 -2.15 -17.91
CA TRP A 182 11.82 -3.12 -18.75
C TRP A 182 10.33 -2.76 -18.93
N LYS A 183 9.64 -2.37 -17.85
CA LYS A 183 8.24 -1.89 -17.89
C LYS A 183 8.10 -0.64 -18.78
N ALA A 184 9.02 0.31 -18.70
CA ALA A 184 9.02 1.51 -19.56
C ALA A 184 9.20 1.17 -21.06
N ASN A 185 9.76 0.00 -21.37
CA ASN A 185 9.88 -0.52 -22.71
C ASN A 185 8.74 -1.48 -23.11
N GLU A 186 7.65 -1.53 -22.33
CA GLU A 186 6.43 -2.31 -22.59
C GLU A 186 6.68 -3.84 -22.58
N PHE A 187 7.52 -4.29 -21.65
CA PHE A 187 7.73 -5.71 -21.37
C PHE A 187 7.01 -6.15 -20.09
N THR A 188 6.45 -7.36 -20.13
CA THR A 188 6.06 -8.06 -18.89
C THR A 188 7.29 -8.65 -18.20
N PRO A 189 7.20 -9.04 -16.91
CA PRO A 189 8.31 -9.70 -16.21
C PRO A 189 8.88 -10.93 -16.95
N GLU A 190 8.01 -11.76 -17.50
CA GLU A 190 8.36 -13.01 -18.16
C GLU A 190 9.07 -12.74 -19.50
N GLU A 191 8.54 -11.82 -20.31
CA GLU A 191 9.22 -11.41 -21.54
C GLU A 191 10.57 -10.76 -21.21
N ALA A 192 10.62 -9.86 -20.23
CA ALA A 192 11.85 -9.21 -19.82
C ALA A 192 12.93 -10.22 -19.41
N LYS A 193 12.54 -11.28 -18.69
CA LYS A 193 13.46 -12.37 -18.34
C LYS A 193 13.98 -13.08 -19.58
N GLU A 194 13.10 -13.47 -20.51
CA GLU A 194 13.48 -14.16 -21.74
C GLU A 194 14.50 -13.34 -22.55
N TRP A 195 14.23 -12.03 -22.74
CA TRP A 195 15.12 -11.13 -23.46
C TRP A 195 16.44 -10.90 -22.72
N LYS A 196 16.40 -10.73 -21.39
CA LYS A 196 17.59 -10.55 -20.54
C LYS A 196 18.49 -11.78 -20.54
N GLU A 197 17.92 -12.99 -20.44
CA GLU A 197 18.67 -14.26 -20.51
C GLU A 197 19.30 -14.49 -21.89
N ASN A 198 18.69 -13.95 -22.94
CA ASN A 198 19.28 -13.91 -24.28
C ASN A 198 20.30 -12.77 -24.48
N GLY A 199 20.57 -12.00 -23.44
CA GLY A 199 21.62 -10.98 -23.40
C GLY A 199 21.26 -9.68 -24.10
N PHE A 200 19.97 -9.35 -24.14
CA PHE A 200 19.47 -8.08 -24.67
C PHE A 200 19.20 -7.07 -23.54
N THR A 201 19.47 -5.81 -23.84
CA THR A 201 18.96 -4.67 -23.07
C THR A 201 17.48 -4.41 -23.40
N PRO A 202 16.71 -3.73 -22.53
CA PRO A 202 15.31 -3.38 -22.80
C PRO A 202 15.10 -2.67 -24.15
N GLN A 203 16.00 -1.76 -24.51
CA GLN A 203 15.92 -0.94 -25.72
C GLN A 203 16.19 -1.77 -26.97
N GLU A 204 17.20 -2.64 -26.95
CA GLU A 204 17.46 -3.57 -28.05
C GLU A 204 16.30 -4.56 -28.20
N ALA A 205 15.85 -5.15 -27.09
CA ALA A 205 14.70 -6.05 -27.08
C ALA A 205 13.47 -5.38 -27.70
N LYS A 206 13.20 -4.11 -27.36
CA LYS A 206 12.08 -3.34 -27.93
C LYS A 206 12.19 -3.20 -29.45
N GLN A 207 13.40 -2.96 -29.98
CA GLN A 207 13.62 -2.86 -31.43
C GLN A 207 13.33 -4.18 -32.13
N TRP A 208 13.84 -5.30 -31.62
CA TRP A 208 13.60 -6.62 -32.20
C TRP A 208 12.12 -7.05 -32.07
N LYS A 209 11.51 -6.86 -30.90
CA LYS A 209 10.09 -7.16 -30.64
C LYS A 209 9.17 -6.37 -31.58
N LYS A 210 9.47 -5.09 -31.82
CA LYS A 210 8.69 -4.23 -32.75
C LYS A 210 8.67 -4.78 -34.17
N GLU A 211 9.75 -5.41 -34.62
CA GLU A 211 9.83 -6.06 -35.93
C GLU A 211 9.34 -7.52 -35.92
N GLY A 212 8.68 -7.96 -34.84
CA GLY A 212 8.04 -9.27 -34.75
C GLY A 212 9.00 -10.43 -34.53
N PHE A 213 10.17 -10.18 -33.94
CA PHE A 213 11.10 -11.23 -33.53
C PHE A 213 10.91 -11.63 -32.06
N LYS A 214 11.14 -12.90 -31.78
CA LYS A 214 11.30 -13.44 -30.42
C LYS A 214 12.75 -13.33 -29.95
N ALA A 215 12.99 -13.48 -28.65
CA ALA A 215 14.32 -13.26 -28.07
C ALA A 215 15.38 -14.24 -28.61
N ASP A 216 15.00 -15.51 -28.78
CA ASP A 216 15.82 -16.57 -29.35
C ASP A 216 16.14 -16.34 -30.84
N GLU A 217 15.14 -15.96 -31.65
CA GLU A 217 15.31 -15.57 -33.05
C GLU A 217 16.27 -14.39 -33.17
N ALA A 218 16.04 -13.33 -32.38
CA ALA A 218 16.87 -12.13 -32.36
C ALA A 218 18.31 -12.46 -31.98
N LYS A 219 18.53 -13.34 -31.00
CA LYS A 219 19.87 -13.80 -30.59
C LYS A 219 20.61 -14.47 -31.74
N GLN A 220 19.94 -15.34 -32.51
CA GLN A 220 20.55 -16.01 -33.66
C GLN A 220 20.97 -15.01 -34.74
N TRP A 221 20.11 -14.01 -35.04
CA TRP A 221 20.45 -12.96 -36.01
C TRP A 221 21.63 -12.10 -35.53
N ARG A 222 21.63 -11.69 -34.26
CA ARG A 222 22.73 -10.91 -33.66
C ARG A 222 24.05 -11.66 -33.69
N GLN A 223 24.04 -12.96 -33.41
CA GLN A 223 25.25 -13.82 -33.47
C GLN A 223 25.82 -13.94 -34.89
N ARG A 224 24.99 -13.78 -35.92
CA ARG A 224 25.40 -13.72 -37.33
C ARG A 224 25.83 -12.32 -37.78
N GLY A 225 25.84 -11.33 -36.87
CA GLY A 225 26.17 -9.94 -37.19
C GLY A 225 25.09 -9.23 -38.00
N VAL A 226 23.86 -9.76 -38.04
CA VAL A 226 22.75 -9.18 -38.81
C VAL A 226 22.01 -8.15 -37.97
N THR A 227 21.77 -6.98 -38.55
CA THR A 227 21.00 -5.89 -37.91
C THR A 227 19.49 -6.20 -37.91
N VAL A 228 18.73 -5.54 -37.04
CA VAL A 228 17.27 -5.67 -36.95
C VAL A 228 16.59 -5.45 -38.32
N SER A 229 17.02 -4.40 -39.05
CA SER A 229 16.47 -4.05 -40.37
C SER A 229 16.77 -5.11 -41.43
N GLU A 230 17.99 -5.64 -41.45
CA GLU A 230 18.38 -6.70 -42.39
C GLU A 230 17.62 -7.99 -42.08
N ALA A 231 17.50 -8.35 -40.79
CA ALA A 231 16.75 -9.53 -40.37
C ALA A 231 15.28 -9.43 -40.79
N LYS A 232 14.65 -8.26 -40.64
CA LYS A 232 13.27 -8.01 -41.11
C LYS A 232 13.14 -8.24 -42.61
N SER A 233 13.99 -7.60 -43.42
CA SER A 233 13.93 -7.75 -44.88
C SER A 233 14.15 -9.21 -45.33
N LEU A 234 14.99 -9.97 -44.64
CA LEU A 234 15.19 -11.40 -44.91
C LEU A 234 13.96 -12.24 -44.53
N LYS A 235 13.32 -11.94 -43.39
CA LYS A 235 12.07 -12.60 -42.95
C LYS A 235 10.93 -12.36 -43.94
N GLU A 236 10.77 -11.13 -44.45
CA GLU A 236 9.76 -10.78 -45.46
C GLU A 236 10.00 -11.49 -46.80
N LYS A 237 11.25 -11.53 -47.29
CA LYS A 237 11.60 -12.25 -48.53
C LYS A 237 11.28 -13.73 -48.45
N ASN A 238 11.68 -14.39 -47.35
CA ASN A 238 11.40 -15.81 -47.14
C ASN A 238 9.89 -16.10 -47.08
N SER A 239 9.11 -15.20 -46.45
CA SER A 239 7.65 -15.32 -46.37
C SER A 239 6.97 -15.23 -47.74
N ASN A 240 7.45 -14.34 -48.61
CA ASN A 240 6.92 -14.15 -49.97
C ASN A 240 7.32 -15.27 -50.94
N THR A 241 8.51 -15.86 -50.77
CA THR A 241 8.93 -17.03 -51.59
C THR A 241 8.17 -18.31 -51.24
N SER A 242 7.65 -18.45 -50.01
CA SER A 242 6.83 -19.59 -49.62
C SER A 242 5.37 -19.49 -50.09
N THR A 243 4.87 -18.30 -50.40
CA THR A 243 3.52 -18.09 -50.95
C THR A 243 3.50 -18.14 -52.48
N GLU A 244 4.60 -17.83 -53.17
CA GLU A 244 4.71 -17.97 -54.63
C GLU A 244 4.87 -19.42 -55.13
N SER A 245 5.08 -20.42 -54.25
CA SER A 245 5.20 -21.84 -54.66
C SER A 245 3.88 -22.60 -54.73
N PHE A 246 2.72 -21.97 -54.49
CA PHE A 246 1.40 -22.58 -54.69
C PHE A 246 0.68 -21.93 -55.88
N LEU A 247 1.08 -22.31 -57.09
CA LEU A 247 0.12 -22.34 -58.20
C LEU A 247 -0.93 -23.40 -57.80
N PRO A 248 -2.23 -23.07 -57.64
CA PRO A 248 -3.24 -24.08 -57.37
C PRO A 248 -3.18 -25.11 -58.49
N GLU A 249 -3.23 -26.41 -58.16
CA GLU A 249 -3.02 -27.52 -59.11
C GLU A 249 -3.92 -27.45 -60.37
N GLY A 250 -4.99 -26.64 -60.34
CA GLY A 250 -5.81 -26.32 -61.51
C GLY A 250 -5.16 -25.40 -62.56
N CYS A 251 -4.21 -24.53 -62.21
CA CYS A 251 -3.57 -23.62 -63.18
C CYS A 251 -2.46 -24.31 -64.00
N GLN A 252 -1.75 -25.28 -63.44
CA GLN A 252 -0.76 -26.06 -64.19
C GLN A 252 -1.43 -26.91 -65.28
N ILE A 253 -2.60 -27.48 -65.00
CA ILE A 253 -3.38 -28.25 -65.98
C ILE A 253 -3.92 -27.33 -67.09
N ILE A 254 -4.43 -26.14 -66.77
CA ILE A 254 -4.95 -25.20 -67.78
C ILE A 254 -3.84 -24.70 -68.72
N ILE A 255 -2.64 -24.41 -68.20
CA ILE A 255 -1.50 -23.99 -69.03
C ILE A 255 -1.04 -25.15 -69.95
N ILE A 256 -0.97 -26.37 -69.44
CA ILE A 256 -0.62 -27.55 -70.25
C ILE A 256 -1.68 -27.80 -71.34
N ILE A 257 -2.97 -27.70 -71.01
CA ILE A 257 -4.07 -27.88 -71.98
C ILE A 257 -4.04 -26.78 -73.06
N LEU A 258 -3.80 -25.52 -72.69
CA LEU A 258 -3.70 -24.42 -73.67
C LEU A 258 -2.49 -24.59 -74.59
N VAL A 259 -1.35 -25.06 -74.07
CA VAL A 259 -0.16 -25.37 -74.89
C VAL A 259 -0.43 -26.54 -75.84
N ILE A 260 -1.12 -27.59 -75.39
CA ILE A 260 -1.51 -28.74 -76.24
C ILE A 260 -2.51 -28.33 -77.32
N ILE A 261 -3.52 -27.51 -77.01
CA ILE A 261 -4.50 -27.02 -77.99
C ILE A 261 -3.82 -26.14 -79.06
N LEU A 262 -2.86 -25.29 -78.66
CA LEU A 262 -2.07 -24.49 -79.60
C LEU A 262 -1.18 -25.37 -80.49
N LEU A 263 -0.57 -26.41 -79.95
CA LEU A 263 0.23 -27.37 -80.73
C LEU A 263 -0.62 -28.20 -81.70
N ILE A 264 -1.83 -28.62 -81.31
CA ILE A 264 -2.76 -29.35 -82.18
C ILE A 264 -3.24 -28.45 -83.33
N ARG A 265 -3.54 -27.17 -83.06
CA ARG A 265 -3.89 -26.20 -84.11
C ARG A 265 -2.72 -25.92 -85.07
N PHE A 266 -1.49 -26.01 -84.59
CA PHE A 266 -0.29 -25.84 -85.42
C PHE A 266 -0.02 -27.06 -86.32
N CYS A 267 -0.26 -28.28 -85.84
CA CYS A 267 -0.11 -29.50 -86.63
C CYS A 267 -1.25 -29.77 -87.63
N SER A 268 -2.37 -29.05 -87.56
CA SER A 268 -3.51 -29.19 -88.48
C SER A 268 -3.52 -28.13 -89.60
N SER A 269 -2.47 -27.33 -89.73
CA SER A 269 -2.27 -26.34 -90.81
C SER A 269 -1.04 -26.60 -91.68
N PHE A 270 -0.60 -27.85 -91.82
CA PHE A 270 0.41 -28.29 -92.79
C PHE A 270 -0.09 -29.48 -93.61
#